data_AF-A0A4Q5SEH6-F1
#
_entry.id   AF-A0A4Q5SEH6-F1
#
_cell.length_a   1.000
_cell.length_b   1.000
_cell.length_c   1.000
_cell.angle_alpha   90.00
_cell.angle_beta   90.00
_cell.angle_gamma   90.00
#
_symmetry.space_group_name_H-M   'P 1'
#
loop_
_entity.id
_entity.type
_entity.pdbx_description
1 polymer ?
#
loop_
_entity_poly.entity_id
_entity_poly.type
_entity_poly.pdbx_seq_one_letter_code
_entity_poly.pdbx_strand_id
1 'polypeptide(L)'
;MEFLEPVPVHELNEDEGYTDGQLAKHIKIYEDEIPDLEEIDIVILGITECRGNGFFEADSNAANIIRKHLYPLHYWHTDIRIADIGNVKK
;
A
#
# COMPACT_ATOMS: atom_id res chain seq x y z
N MET A 1 -4.18 -15.44 4.84
CA MET A 1 -5.26 -14.44 4.83
C MET A 1 -5.54 -13.85 6.22
N GLU A 2 -5.30 -14.57 7.33
CA GLU A 2 -5.54 -14.00 8.67
C GLU A 2 -4.49 -12.97 9.15
N PHE A 3 -3.37 -12.82 8.42
CA PHE A 3 -2.18 -12.05 8.83
C PHE A 3 -2.02 -10.69 8.14
N LEU A 4 -2.92 -10.31 7.22
CA LEU A 4 -2.83 -9.05 6.49
C LEU A 4 -4.06 -8.17 6.75
N GLU A 5 -3.81 -6.87 6.88
CA GLU A 5 -4.82 -5.80 6.92
C GLU A 5 -4.85 -5.08 5.58
N PRO A 6 -6.04 -4.78 5.03
CA PRO A 6 -6.16 -4.07 3.76
C PRO A 6 -5.63 -2.63 3.86
N VAL A 7 -5.33 -2.04 2.70
CA VAL A 7 -4.92 -0.65 2.60
C VAL A 7 -6.15 0.26 2.74
N PRO A 8 -6.15 1.27 3.63
CA PRO A 8 -7.27 2.21 3.76
C PRO A 8 -7.21 3.29 2.67
N VAL A 9 -7.39 2.91 1.39
CA VAL A 9 -7.17 3.78 0.22
C VAL A 9 -7.96 5.08 0.28
N HIS A 10 -9.22 5.02 0.74
CA HIS A 10 -10.07 6.19 0.96
C HIS A 10 -9.45 7.21 1.92
N GLU A 11 -8.86 6.75 3.02
CA GLU A 11 -8.18 7.62 3.99
C GLU A 11 -6.89 8.21 3.44
N LEU A 12 -6.18 7.45 2.59
CA LEU A 12 -4.91 7.89 2.01
C LEU A 12 -5.07 9.06 1.02
N ASN A 13 -6.21 9.13 0.34
CA ASN A 13 -6.50 10.17 -0.65
C ASN A 13 -7.67 11.09 -0.28
N GLU A 14 -8.06 11.12 1.00
CA GLU A 14 -9.07 12.04 1.53
C GLU A 14 -10.42 11.95 0.78
N ASP A 15 -10.82 10.73 0.44
CA ASP A 15 -12.01 10.40 -0.38
C ASP A 15 -11.99 10.95 -1.82
N GLU A 16 -10.95 11.67 -2.22
CA GLU A 16 -10.70 12.00 -3.61
C GLU A 16 -10.22 10.70 -4.30
N GLY A 17 -10.81 10.28 -5.41
CA GLY A 17 -10.31 9.11 -6.14
C GLY A 17 -8.95 9.39 -6.79
N TYR A 18 -8.21 8.34 -7.16
CA TYR A 18 -7.03 8.52 -8.02
C TYR A 18 -7.42 8.71 -9.49
N THR A 19 -6.58 9.40 -10.26
CA THR A 19 -6.73 9.62 -11.70
C THR A 19 -5.86 8.66 -12.50
N ASP A 20 -6.16 8.46 -13.79
CA ASP A 20 -5.44 7.50 -14.66
C ASP A 20 -3.94 7.82 -14.82
N GLY A 21 -3.51 9.05 -14.54
CA GLY A 21 -2.10 9.44 -14.55
C GLY A 21 -1.33 9.08 -13.27
N GLN A 22 -2.02 8.70 -12.20
CA GLN A 22 -1.41 8.45 -10.89
C GLN A 22 -1.10 6.96 -10.70
N LEU A 23 0.02 6.68 -10.03
CA LEU A 23 0.55 5.34 -9.81
C LEU A 23 -0.47 4.40 -9.18
N ALA A 24 -1.26 4.85 -8.20
CA ALA A 24 -2.25 4.01 -7.54
C ALA A 24 -3.28 3.39 -8.49
N LYS A 25 -3.62 4.03 -9.62
CA LYS A 25 -4.52 3.43 -10.61
C LYS A 25 -3.95 2.22 -11.34
N HIS A 26 -2.63 2.05 -11.28
CA HIS A 26 -1.91 0.96 -11.93
C HIS A 26 -1.40 -0.10 -10.95
N ILE A 27 -1.72 0.03 -9.65
CA ILE A 27 -1.44 -0.96 -8.62
C ILE A 27 -2.71 -1.78 -8.38
N LYS A 28 -2.59 -3.11 -8.32
CA LYS A 28 -3.65 -3.97 -7.77
C LYS A 28 -3.60 -3.89 -6.24
N ILE A 29 -4.51 -3.16 -5.61
CA ILE A 29 -4.48 -2.89 -4.16
C ILE A 29 -5.46 -3.81 -3.43
N TYR A 30 -5.00 -4.41 -2.33
CA TYR A 30 -5.86 -5.12 -1.39
C TYR A 30 -6.69 -4.12 -0.56
N GLU A 31 -7.93 -3.89 -0.98
CA GLU A 31 -8.95 -3.11 -0.25
C GLU A 31 -9.97 -4.02 0.44
N ASP A 32 -10.58 -4.93 -0.33
CA ASP A 32 -11.55 -5.92 0.17
C ASP A 32 -11.05 -7.37 -0.03
N GLU A 33 -10.40 -7.64 -1.16
CA GLU A 33 -9.89 -8.96 -1.55
C GLU A 33 -8.42 -8.88 -1.99
N ILE A 34 -7.63 -9.87 -1.60
CA ILE A 34 -6.22 -9.94 -1.97
C ILE A 34 -6.13 -10.15 -3.49
N PRO A 35 -5.36 -9.33 -4.22
CA PRO A 35 -5.23 -9.47 -5.66
C PRO A 35 -4.50 -10.77 -6.03
N ASP A 36 -4.82 -11.31 -7.22
CA ASP A 36 -4.04 -12.39 -7.81
C ASP A 36 -2.61 -11.93 -8.13
N LEU A 37 -1.64 -12.72 -7.66
CA LEU A 37 -0.21 -12.42 -7.69
C LEU A 37 0.55 -13.20 -8.78
N GLU A 38 -0.09 -14.11 -9.52
CA GLU A 38 0.60 -15.00 -10.48
C GLU A 38 1.42 -14.23 -11.53
N GLU A 39 0.91 -13.07 -11.97
CA GLU A 39 1.51 -12.24 -13.01
C GLU A 39 2.12 -10.92 -12.48
N ILE A 40 2.34 -10.79 -11.17
CA ILE A 40 2.85 -9.56 -10.54
C ILE A 40 4.38 -9.55 -10.49
N ASP A 41 4.99 -8.44 -10.93
CA ASP A 41 6.44 -8.26 -10.91
C ASP A 41 6.94 -7.72 -9.56
N ILE A 42 6.15 -6.84 -8.93
CA ILE A 42 6.49 -6.18 -7.66
C ILE A 42 5.32 -6.26 -6.69
N VAL A 43 5.59 -6.74 -5.49
CA VAL A 43 4.63 -6.75 -4.37
C VAL A 43 5.08 -5.78 -3.30
N ILE A 44 4.18 -4.86 -2.91
CA ILE A 44 4.34 -3.96 -1.77
C ILE A 44 3.66 -4.60 -0.55
N LEU A 45 4.39 -4.65 0.56
CA LEU A 45 3.90 -5.09 1.86
C LEU A 45 4.35 -4.08 2.93
N GLY A 46 3.41 -3.55 3.69
CA GLY A 46 3.68 -2.64 4.79
C GLY A 46 3.98 -3.39 6.09
N ILE A 47 5.02 -2.97 6.79
CA ILE A 47 5.36 -3.46 8.13
C ILE A 47 5.40 -2.24 9.05
N THR A 48 4.46 -2.17 10.00
CA THR A 48 4.27 -1.07 10.95
C THR A 48 4.93 -1.35 12.32
N GLU A 49 5.80 -2.36 12.36
CA GLU A 49 6.54 -2.79 13.54
C GLU A 49 7.77 -1.91 13.78
N CYS A 50 8.04 -1.60 15.05
CA CYS A 50 9.14 -0.72 15.47
C CYS A 50 9.93 -1.25 16.68
N ARG A 51 9.68 -2.49 17.11
CA ARG A 51 10.46 -3.19 18.14
C ARG A 51 11.96 -3.02 17.91
N GLY A 52 12.66 -2.59 18.96
CA GLY A 52 14.11 -2.36 18.94
C GLY A 52 14.53 -0.92 18.58
N ASN A 53 13.60 0.00 18.33
CA ASN A 53 13.92 1.41 18.00
C ASN A 53 14.33 2.27 19.22
N GLY A 54 14.23 1.76 20.46
CA GLY A 54 14.58 2.49 21.68
C GLY A 54 13.59 3.58 22.12
N PHE A 55 12.49 3.77 21.40
CA PHE A 55 11.39 4.69 21.72
C PHE A 55 10.12 3.92 22.05
N PHE A 56 9.30 4.43 22.96
CA PHE A 56 8.05 3.81 23.40
C PHE A 56 6.84 4.13 22.50
N GLU A 57 7.03 4.81 21.37
CA GLU A 57 5.93 5.02 20.43
C GLU A 57 5.50 3.67 19.84
N ALA A 58 4.30 3.24 20.24
CA ALA A 58 3.81 1.87 20.08
C ALA A 58 3.16 1.59 18.71
N ASP A 59 3.19 2.55 17.79
CA ASP A 59 2.52 2.39 16.50
C ASP A 59 3.14 3.25 15.41
N SER A 60 3.71 2.62 14.38
CA SER A 60 4.25 3.35 13.23
C SER A 60 3.28 3.28 12.05
N ASN A 61 2.63 4.39 11.74
CA ASN A 61 1.82 4.50 10.51
C ASN A 61 2.69 4.72 9.25
N ALA A 62 3.99 4.40 9.31
CA ALA A 62 4.97 4.75 8.28
C ALA A 62 4.62 4.17 6.91
N ALA A 63 4.13 2.93 6.84
CA ALA A 63 3.74 2.31 5.58
C ALA A 63 2.65 3.12 4.86
N ASN A 64 1.62 3.57 5.59
CA ASN A 64 0.55 4.38 5.03
C ASN A 64 1.01 5.80 4.70
N ILE A 65 1.92 6.39 5.50
CA ILE A 65 2.54 7.69 5.18
C ILE A 65 3.31 7.61 3.85
N ILE A 66 4.09 6.54 3.65
CA ILE A 66 4.78 6.29 2.38
C ILE A 66 3.77 6.18 1.24
N ARG A 67 2.70 5.39 1.40
CA ARG A 67 1.64 5.25 0.38
C ARG A 67 0.99 6.59 0.04
N LYS A 68 0.66 7.42 1.04
CA LYS A 68 0.08 8.77 0.83
C LYS A 68 0.92 9.64 -0.10
N HIS A 69 2.25 9.46 -0.10
CA HIS A 69 3.15 10.18 -1.00
C HIS A 69 3.49 9.42 -2.29
N LEU A 70 3.47 8.08 -2.26
CA LEU A 70 3.82 7.23 -3.39
C LEU A 70 2.68 7.13 -4.42
N TYR A 71 1.45 6.92 -3.94
CA TYR A 71 0.27 6.69 -4.77
C TYR A 71 -0.07 7.84 -5.73
N PRO A 72 0.08 9.13 -5.35
CA PRO A 72 -0.22 10.24 -6.24
C PRO A 72 0.85 10.51 -7.31
N LEU A 73 2.00 9.82 -7.29
CA LEU A 73 3.06 10.07 -8.27
C LEU A 73 2.59 9.77 -9.69
N HIS A 74 3.06 10.57 -10.65
CA HIS A 74 2.78 10.30 -12.07
C HIS A 74 3.40 8.97 -12.49
N TYR A 75 2.61 8.11 -13.15
CA TYR A 75 3.10 6.86 -13.72
C TYR A 75 2.94 6.84 -15.24
N TRP A 76 4.02 6.56 -15.96
CA TRP A 76 4.09 6.64 -17.42
C TRP A 76 4.64 5.37 -18.10
N HIS A 77 5.04 4.36 -17.31
CA HIS A 77 5.66 3.12 -17.79
C HIS A 77 4.86 1.91 -17.28
N THR A 78 3.87 1.46 -18.04
CA THR A 78 2.88 0.47 -17.58
C THR A 78 3.31 -0.99 -17.70
N ASP A 79 4.54 -1.26 -18.16
CA ASP A 79 4.99 -2.64 -18.40
C ASP A 79 5.28 -3.41 -17.10
N ILE A 80 5.34 -2.72 -15.96
CA ILE A 80 5.56 -3.33 -14.64
C ILE A 80 4.21 -3.47 -13.93
N ARG A 81 3.88 -4.70 -13.54
CA ARG A 81 2.67 -5.06 -12.82
C ARG A 81 2.95 -5.06 -11.33
N ILE A 82 2.24 -4.21 -10.60
CA ILE A 82 2.45 -3.99 -9.17
C ILE A 82 1.20 -4.42 -8.41
N ALA A 83 1.40 -5.09 -7.27
CA ALA A 83 0.35 -5.29 -6.28
C ALA A 83 0.76 -4.70 -4.93
N ASP A 84 -0.20 -4.19 -4.17
CA ASP A 84 -0.04 -3.88 -2.76
C ASP A 84 -0.96 -4.79 -1.95
N ILE A 85 -0.36 -5.64 -1.11
CA ILE A 85 -1.08 -6.64 -0.32
C ILE A 85 -1.38 -6.17 1.10
N GLY A 86 -1.26 -4.86 1.36
CA GLY A 86 -1.66 -4.27 2.63
C GLY A 86 -0.55 -4.25 3.68
N ASN A 87 -0.95 -4.34 4.95
CA ASN A 87 -0.06 -4.31 6.10
C ASN A 87 -0.04 -5.67 6.80
N VAL A 88 1.08 -6.04 7.41
CA VAL A 88 1.13 -7.15 8.34
C VAL A 88 0.32 -6.79 9.58
N LYS A 89 -0.66 -7.63 9.95
CA LYS A 89 -1.41 -7.50 11.20
C LYS A 89 -0.48 -7.58 12.39
N LYS A 90 -0.83 -6.83 13.43
CA LYS A 90 -0.15 -6.89 14.72
C LYS A 90 -0.43 -8.16 15.50
#